data_AF-A0AB37E1E5-F1
#
_entry.id   AF-A0AB37E1E5-F1
#
_cell.length_a   1.000
_cell.length_b   1.000
_cell.length_c   1.000
_cell.angle_alpha   90.00
_cell.angle_beta   90.00
_cell.angle_gamma   90.00
#
_symmetry.space_group_name_H-M   'P 1'
#
loop_
_entity.id
_entity.type
_entity.pdbx_description
1 polymer ?
#
loop_
_entity_poly.entity_id
_entity_poly.type
_entity_poly.pdbx_seq_one_letter_code
_entity_poly.pdbx_strand_id
1 'polypeptide(L)'
;MKGKSLLKYIFYFSSYLLVYIPSFPVIFVLGLAGTSPDVEPTVLERVIVIFEILVTILGAWFLNFIFKGIIGIEKNNKITWTIFILHLILIPLTWRLLYY
;
A
#
# COMPACT_ATOMS: atom_id res chain seq x y z
N MET A 1 18.05 0.00 20.35
CA MET A 1 17.42 1.22 19.78
C MET A 1 16.82 2.05 20.91
N LYS A 2 17.14 3.36 21.02
CA LYS A 2 16.46 4.26 21.99
C LYS A 2 14.95 4.25 21.69
N GLY A 3 14.10 4.16 22.70
CA GLY A 3 12.63 3.98 22.55
C GLY A 3 11.96 4.99 21.61
N LYS A 4 12.43 6.25 21.58
CA LYS A 4 11.96 7.30 20.64
C LYS A 4 12.18 6.95 19.16
N SER A 5 13.22 6.19 18.81
CA SER A 5 13.46 5.77 17.42
C SER A 5 12.56 4.61 17.01
N LEU A 6 12.27 3.69 17.94
CA LEU A 6 11.48 2.49 17.68
C LEU A 6 10.02 2.85 17.38
N LEU A 7 9.46 3.81 18.13
CA LEU A 7 8.12 4.34 17.89
C LEU A 7 7.97 4.95 16.48
N LYS A 8 8.98 5.69 16.00
CA LYS A 8 8.99 6.27 14.64
C LYS A 8 8.93 5.20 13.56
N TYR A 9 9.66 4.09 13.74
CA TYR A 9 9.63 2.96 12.80
C TYR A 9 8.33 2.18 12.87
N ILE A 10 7.70 2.05 14.04
CA ILE A 10 6.35 1.46 14.15
C ILE A 10 5.34 2.31 13.40
N PHE A 11 5.34 3.64 13.60
CA PHE A 11 4.47 4.52 12.82
C PHE A 11 4.75 4.43 11.33
N TYR A 12 6.03 4.30 10.92
CA TYR A 12 6.39 4.09 9.51
C TYR A 12 5.86 2.78 8.98
N PHE A 13 5.96 1.72 9.78
CA PHE A 13 5.38 0.45 9.43
C PHE A 13 3.86 0.53 9.30
N SER A 14 3.14 1.03 10.29
CA SER A 14 1.68 1.13 10.29
C SER A 14 1.12 2.06 9.22
N SER A 15 1.96 2.90 8.62
CA SER A 15 1.53 3.87 7.62
C SER A 15 1.02 3.24 6.32
N TYR A 16 1.33 1.97 6.01
CA TYR A 16 0.70 1.26 4.89
C TYR A 16 -0.83 1.22 5.02
N LEU A 17 -1.38 1.16 6.24
CA LEU A 17 -2.83 1.18 6.47
C LEU A 17 -3.45 2.50 6.01
N LEU A 18 -2.69 3.60 6.00
CA LEU A 18 -3.17 4.90 5.49
C LEU A 18 -3.34 4.89 3.98
N VAL A 19 -2.67 3.99 3.26
CA VAL A 19 -2.81 3.84 1.80
C VAL A 19 -4.08 3.05 1.46
N TYR A 20 -4.54 2.18 2.37
CA TYR A 20 -5.74 1.37 2.21
C TYR A 20 -7.03 2.19 2.20
N ILE A 21 -7.16 3.14 3.13
CA ILE A 21 -8.36 3.98 3.26
C ILE A 21 -8.72 4.71 1.95
N PRO A 22 -7.79 5.43 1.28
CA PRO A 22 -8.09 6.13 0.04
C PRO A 22 -8.20 5.21 -1.19
N SER A 23 -7.64 4.00 -1.15
CA SER A 23 -7.75 3.04 -2.26
C SER A 23 -9.04 2.21 -2.22
N PHE A 24 -9.68 2.11 -1.04
CA PHE A 24 -10.91 1.35 -0.83
C PHE A 24 -12.07 1.73 -1.77
N PRO A 25 -12.40 3.02 -2.01
CA PRO A 25 -13.52 3.37 -2.89
C PRO A 25 -13.34 2.89 -4.33
N VAL A 26 -12.11 2.95 -4.85
CA VAL A 26 -11.81 2.51 -6.22
C VAL A 26 -11.98 1.01 -6.33
N ILE A 27 -11.49 0.27 -5.34
CA ILE A 27 -11.62 -1.19 -5.29
C ILE A 27 -13.07 -1.62 -5.12
N PHE A 28 -13.84 -0.92 -4.29
CA PHE A 28 -15.26 -1.17 -4.15
C PHE A 28 -16.01 -1.02 -5.49
N VAL A 29 -15.72 0.03 -6.25
CA VAL A 29 -16.30 0.23 -7.58
C VAL A 29 -15.87 -0.86 -8.56
N LEU A 30 -14.61 -1.27 -8.55
CA LEU A 30 -14.12 -2.38 -9.38
C LEU A 30 -14.79 -3.71 -9.01
N GLY A 31 -15.02 -3.97 -7.73
CA GLY A 31 -15.76 -5.13 -7.23
C GLY A 31 -17.20 -5.15 -7.74
N LEU A 32 -17.90 -4.00 -7.71
CA LEU A 32 -19.25 -3.89 -8.27
C LEU A 32 -19.24 -4.07 -9.78
N ALA A 33 -18.27 -3.50 -10.50
CA ALA A 33 -18.14 -3.66 -11.95
C ALA A 33 -17.96 -5.13 -12.35
N GLY A 34 -17.27 -5.93 -11.54
CA GLY A 34 -17.09 -7.36 -11.78
C GLY A 34 -18.33 -8.22 -11.63
N THR A 35 -19.43 -7.69 -11.08
CA THR A 35 -20.72 -8.41 -11.03
C THR A 35 -21.57 -8.20 -12.29
N SER A 36 -21.13 -7.32 -13.20
CA SER A 36 -21.82 -7.08 -14.46
C SER A 36 -21.55 -8.19 -15.49
N PRO A 37 -22.58 -8.72 -16.17
CA PRO A 37 -22.39 -9.72 -17.23
C PRO A 37 -21.69 -9.16 -18.47
N ASP A 38 -21.60 -7.83 -18.61
CA ASP A 38 -20.99 -7.15 -19.76
C ASP A 38 -19.47 -6.97 -19.63
N VAL A 39 -18.88 -7.35 -18.49
CA VAL A 39 -17.45 -7.16 -18.22
C VAL A 39 -16.72 -8.49 -18.36
N GLU A 40 -15.76 -8.53 -19.30
CA GLU A 40 -14.91 -9.70 -19.47
C GLU A 40 -14.04 -9.92 -18.21
N PRO A 41 -14.08 -11.10 -17.57
CA PRO A 41 -13.36 -11.35 -16.32
C PRO A 41 -11.84 -11.12 -16.42
N THR A 42 -11.25 -11.47 -17.56
CA THR A 42 -9.83 -11.29 -17.86
C THR A 42 -9.42 -9.81 -17.92
N VAL A 43 -10.32 -8.94 -18.40
CA VAL A 43 -10.08 -7.49 -18.47
C VAL A 43 -10.15 -6.88 -17.08
N LEU A 44 -11.14 -7.28 -16.28
CA LEU A 44 -11.28 -6.83 -14.90
C LEU A 44 -10.06 -7.21 -14.05
N GLU A 45 -9.60 -8.46 -14.13
CA GLU A 45 -8.40 -8.93 -13.40
C GLU A 45 -7.18 -8.08 -13.73
N ARG A 46 -6.95 -7.78 -15.02
CA ARG A 46 -5.83 -6.93 -15.45
C ARG A 46 -5.93 -5.51 -14.90
N VAL A 47 -7.13 -4.92 -14.88
CA VAL A 47 -7.36 -3.58 -14.34
C VAL A 47 -7.08 -3.56 -12.83
N ILE A 48 -7.55 -4.56 -12.09
CA ILE A 48 -7.31 -4.68 -10.65
C ILE A 48 -5.80 -4.81 -10.38
N VAL A 49 -5.08 -5.67 -11.11
CA VAL A 49 -3.63 -5.84 -10.94
C VAL A 49 -2.86 -4.53 -11.23
N ILE A 50 -3.21 -3.82 -12.31
CA ILE A 50 -2.58 -2.53 -12.63
C ILE A 50 -2.86 -1.51 -11.53
N PHE A 51 -4.10 -1.46 -11.04
CA PHE A 51 -4.48 -0.56 -9.95
C PHE A 51 -3.70 -0.86 -8.66
N GLU A 52 -3.57 -2.13 -8.28
CA GLU A 52 -2.78 -2.56 -7.12
C GLU A 52 -1.32 -2.13 -7.22
N ILE A 53 -0.70 -2.30 -8.39
CA ILE A 53 0.68 -1.87 -8.65
C ILE A 53 0.79 -0.35 -8.48
N LEU A 54 -0.15 0.41 -9.04
CA LEU A 54 -0.16 1.87 -8.94
C LEU A 54 -0.32 2.34 -7.48
N VAL A 55 -1.27 1.77 -6.74
CA VAL A 55 -1.48 2.09 -5.32
C VAL A 55 -0.26 1.75 -4.49
N THR A 56 0.38 0.62 -4.79
CA THR A 56 1.60 0.18 -4.09
C THR A 56 2.76 1.16 -4.31
N ILE A 57 3.02 1.55 -5.57
CA ILE A 57 4.10 2.49 -5.91
C ILE A 57 3.81 3.88 -5.34
N LEU A 58 2.61 4.42 -5.57
CA LEU A 58 2.22 5.76 -5.12
C LEU A 58 2.14 5.85 -3.61
N GLY A 59 1.55 4.85 -2.95
CA GLY A 59 1.47 4.76 -1.51
C GLY A 59 2.84 4.69 -0.86
N ALA A 60 3.72 3.80 -1.35
CA ALA A 60 5.07 3.69 -0.82
C ALA A 60 5.89 4.98 -1.06
N TRP A 61 5.71 5.63 -2.22
CA TRP A 61 6.34 6.92 -2.51
C TRP A 61 5.85 8.05 -1.59
N PHE A 62 4.53 8.18 -1.42
CA PHE A 62 3.89 9.19 -0.59
C PHE A 62 4.25 9.04 0.89
N LEU A 63 4.20 7.81 1.40
CA LEU A 63 4.63 7.51 2.77
C LEU A 63 6.10 7.83 2.96
N ASN A 64 6.96 7.41 2.03
CA ASN A 64 8.38 7.77 2.10
C ASN A 64 8.59 9.30 2.13
N PHE A 65 7.79 10.07 1.37
CA PHE A 65 7.82 11.53 1.40
C PHE A 65 7.39 12.10 2.77
N ILE A 66 6.26 11.65 3.31
CA ILE A 66 5.75 12.09 4.62
C ILE A 66 6.75 11.78 5.74
N PHE A 67 7.29 10.57 5.78
CA PHE A 67 8.20 10.16 6.85
C PHE A 67 9.56 10.85 6.77
N LYS A 68 10.01 11.20 5.56
CA LYS A 68 11.17 12.05 5.33
C LYS A 68 10.97 13.48 5.86
N GLY A 69 9.79 14.07 5.64
CA GLY A 69 9.51 15.47 5.99
C GLY A 69 9.07 15.68 7.45
N ILE A 70 8.22 14.80 7.98
CA ILE A 70 7.51 15.03 9.25
C ILE A 70 8.20 14.33 10.43
N ILE A 71 8.72 13.11 10.23
CA ILE A 71 9.13 12.24 11.34
C ILE A 71 10.66 12.23 11.52
N GLY A 72 11.40 12.75 10.54
CA GLY A 72 12.86 12.92 10.62
C GLY A 72 13.57 11.59 10.82
N ILE A 73 13.12 10.54 10.12
CA ILE A 73 13.82 9.24 10.09
C ILE A 73 15.04 9.38 9.19
N GLU A 74 16.21 8.87 9.63
CA GLU A 74 17.43 8.87 8.83
C GLU A 74 17.20 8.16 7.48
N LYS A 75 17.56 8.86 6.39
CA LYS A 75 17.48 8.29 5.04
C LYS A 75 18.43 7.09 4.93
N ASN A 76 18.02 6.10 4.14
CA ASN A 76 18.90 5.02 3.67
C ASN A 76 19.40 4.04 4.74
N ASN A 77 18.71 3.91 5.87
CA ASN A 77 19.04 2.87 6.83
C ASN A 77 18.42 1.51 6.43
N LYS A 78 19.07 0.40 6.80
CA LYS A 78 18.62 -0.97 6.47
C LYS A 78 17.16 -1.20 6.87
N ILE A 79 16.76 -0.71 8.05
CA ILE A 79 15.40 -0.86 8.59
C ILE A 79 14.36 -0.15 7.72
N THR A 80 14.62 1.09 7.30
CA THR A 80 13.74 1.86 6.41
C THR A 80 13.53 1.18 5.06
N TRP A 81 14.59 0.60 4.49
CA TRP A 81 14.51 -0.18 3.26
C TRP A 81 13.75 -1.48 3.45
N THR A 82 13.98 -2.20 4.55
CA THR A 82 13.21 -3.39 4.89
C THR A 82 11.73 -3.08 5.00
N ILE A 83 11.35 -2.00 5.71
CA ILE A 83 9.95 -1.61 5.85
C ILE A 83 9.35 -1.23 4.48
N PHE A 84 10.09 -0.49 3.65
CA PHE A 84 9.64 -0.13 2.29
C PHE A 84 9.42 -1.36 1.40
N ILE A 85 10.35 -2.32 1.40
CA ILE A 85 10.20 -3.59 0.67
C ILE A 85 9.02 -4.39 1.21
N LEU A 86 8.81 -4.40 2.54
CA LEU A 86 7.65 -5.06 3.13
C LEU A 86 6.34 -4.44 2.64
N HIS A 87 6.27 -3.11 2.48
CA HIS A 87 5.09 -2.45 1.93
C HIS A 87 4.80 -2.86 0.49
N LEU A 88 5.84 -3.01 -0.35
CA LEU A 88 5.69 -3.44 -1.74
C LEU A 88 5.05 -4.84 -1.86
N ILE A 89 5.24 -5.69 -0.86
CA ILE A 89 4.68 -7.05 -0.83
C ILE A 89 3.33 -7.07 -0.10
N LEU A 90 3.25 -6.42 1.07
CA LEU A 90 2.07 -6.45 1.92
C LEU A 90 0.86 -5.77 1.27
N ILE A 91 1.04 -4.65 0.57
CA ILE A 91 -0.07 -3.95 -0.08
C ILE A 91 -0.78 -4.86 -1.11
N PRO A 92 -0.13 -5.47 -2.11
CA PRO A 92 -0.83 -6.38 -3.02
C PRO A 92 -1.31 -7.66 -2.30
N LEU A 93 -0.58 -8.15 -1.30
CA LEU A 93 -0.95 -9.38 -0.59
C LEU A 93 -2.25 -9.24 0.23
N THR A 94 -2.46 -8.11 0.92
CA THR A 94 -3.68 -7.93 1.73
C THR A 94 -4.93 -7.86 0.85
N TRP A 95 -4.83 -7.37 -0.39
CA TRP A 95 -5.95 -7.37 -1.33
C TRP A 95 -6.29 -8.78 -1.81
N ARG A 96 -5.30 -9.57 -2.19
CA ARG A 96 -5.50 -11.00 -2.50
C ARG A 96 -6.18 -11.76 -1.37
N LEU A 97 -5.89 -11.40 -0.12
CA LEU A 97 -6.51 -11.98 1.08
C LEU A 97 -7.93 -11.50 1.36
N LEU A 98 -8.32 -10.33 0.86
CA LEU A 98 -9.67 -9.76 1.06
C LEU A 98 -10.66 -10.19 -0.03
N TYR A 99 -10.16 -10.57 -1.22
CA TYR A 99 -10.97 -11.04 -2.34
C TYR A 99 -11.13 -12.56 -2.43
N TYR A 100 -10.38 -13.33 -1.63
CA TYR A 100 -10.53 -14.78 -1.46
C TYR A 100 -11.25 -15.10 -0.15
#